data_AF-A0A2H2ZCV6-F1
#
_entry.id   AF-A0A2H2ZCV6-F1
#
_cell.length_a   1.000
_cell.length_b   1.000
_cell.length_c   1.000
_cell.angle_alpha   90.00
_cell.angle_beta   90.00
_cell.angle_gamma   90.00
#
_symmetry.space_group_name_H-M   'P 1'
#
loop_
_entity.id
_entity.type
_entity.pdbx_description
1 polymer ?
#
loop_
_entity_poly.entity_id
_entity_poly.type
_entity_poly.pdbx_seq_one_letter_code
_entity_poly.pdbx_strand_id
1 'polypeptide(L)'
;MDYDSIPTPASCYADFCLIPVGTGSVSVAEEVAQVQRVLKASGLKYTMHSAGTTVEGSWIDVMTVIGKAHAAVHERGVVRVQSSMRVGTR
;
A
#
# COMPACT_ATOMS: atom_id res chain seq x y z
N MET A 1 24.99 -15.60 -13.77
CA MET A 1 24.22 -15.60 -12.51
C MET A 1 22.77 -15.66 -12.91
N ASP A 2 22.02 -16.64 -12.39
CA ASP A 2 20.59 -16.77 -12.67
C ASP A 2 19.81 -15.89 -11.69
N TYR A 3 19.35 -14.73 -12.16
CA TYR A 3 18.65 -13.76 -11.33
C TYR A 3 17.20 -14.18 -11.02
N ASP A 4 16.59 -15.05 -11.82
CA ASP A 4 15.21 -15.51 -11.61
C ASP A 4 15.08 -16.45 -10.40
N SER A 5 16.20 -17.07 -10.00
CA SER A 5 16.28 -17.96 -8.84
C SER A 5 16.41 -17.24 -7.49
N ILE A 6 16.60 -15.92 -7.47
CA ILE A 6 16.81 -15.16 -6.23
C ILE A 6 15.46 -14.93 -5.54
N PRO A 7 15.21 -15.50 -4.35
CA PRO A 7 13.94 -15.32 -3.66
C PRO A 7 13.82 -13.92 -3.05
N THR A 8 12.59 -13.42 -2.94
CA THR A 8 12.30 -12.24 -2.13
C THR A 8 12.45 -12.54 -0.64
N PRO A 9 12.76 -11.54 0.20
CA PRO A 9 12.84 -11.72 1.66
C PRO A 9 11.56 -12.31 2.26
N ALA A 10 11.71 -13.20 3.25
CA ALA A 10 10.59 -13.87 3.91
C ALA A 10 9.69 -12.91 4.69
N SER A 11 10.22 -11.78 5.16
CA SER A 11 9.47 -10.77 5.89
C SER A 11 9.93 -9.35 5.55
N CYS A 12 9.01 -8.39 5.66
CA CYS A 12 9.29 -6.98 5.53
C CYS A 12 8.35 -6.14 6.41
N TYR A 13 8.74 -4.90 6.62
CA TYR A 13 7.86 -3.84 7.09
C TYR A 13 7.94 -2.69 6.09
N ALA A 14 6.77 -2.22 5.64
CA ALA A 14 6.68 -1.14 4.67
C ALA A 14 5.83 0.00 5.23
N ASP A 15 6.43 1.18 5.33
CA ASP A 15 5.71 2.42 5.55
C ASP A 15 5.41 3.05 4.19
N PHE A 16 4.13 3.18 3.84
CA PHE A 16 3.70 3.76 2.56
C PHE A 16 2.71 4.91 2.77
N CYS A 17 2.82 5.91 1.90
CA CYS A 17 1.90 7.04 1.80
C CYS A 17 1.32 7.05 0.37
N LEU A 18 0.00 6.82 0.26
CA LEU A 18 -0.74 6.76 -1.00
C LEU A 18 -1.51 8.06 -1.22
N ILE A 19 -1.30 8.67 -2.38
CA ILE A 19 -1.83 9.98 -2.75
C ILE A 19 -2.61 9.84 -4.07
N PRO A 20 -3.95 10.00 -4.05
CA PRO A 20 -4.72 10.15 -5.29
C PRO A 20 -4.45 11.53 -5.89
N VAL A 21 -4.27 11.59 -7.21
CA VAL A 21 -3.92 12.83 -7.93
C VAL A 21 -5.00 13.13 -8.96
N GLY A 22 -5.43 14.40 -9.02
CA GLY A 22 -6.40 14.87 -10.01
C GLY A 22 -7.85 14.49 -9.68
N THR A 23 -8.21 14.38 -8.40
CA THR A 23 -9.57 14.05 -7.94
C THR A 23 -10.59 15.17 -8.16
N GLY A 24 -10.15 16.39 -8.49
CA GLY A 24 -11.01 17.57 -8.58
C GLY A 24 -11.49 18.11 -7.23
N SER A 25 -11.05 17.52 -6.12
CA SER A 25 -11.35 17.93 -4.74
C SER A 25 -10.08 17.95 -3.90
N VAL A 26 -10.05 18.83 -2.88
CA VAL A 26 -8.92 18.90 -1.93
C VAL A 26 -8.98 17.74 -0.93
N SER A 27 -10.18 17.23 -0.62
CA SER A 27 -10.34 16.13 0.31
C SER A 27 -10.05 14.79 -0.37
N VAL A 28 -9.32 13.93 0.34
CA VAL A 28 -8.98 12.55 -0.07
C VAL A 28 -9.45 11.52 0.96
N ALA A 29 -10.33 11.93 1.89
CA ALA A 29 -10.71 11.13 3.04
C ALA A 29 -11.40 9.81 2.65
N GLU A 30 -12.19 9.82 1.57
CA GLU A 30 -12.91 8.63 1.13
C GLU A 30 -11.97 7.59 0.47
N GLU A 31 -10.96 8.03 -0.26
CA GLU A 31 -9.90 7.20 -0.84
C GLU A 31 -9.07 6.57 0.28
N VAL A 32 -8.66 7.37 1.28
CA VAL A 32 -7.93 6.87 2.45
C VAL A 32 -8.77 5.86 3.24
N ALA A 33 -10.07 6.11 3.41
CA ALA A 33 -10.98 5.16 4.05
C ALA A 33 -11.09 3.84 3.27
N GLN A 34 -10.98 3.89 1.94
CA GLN A 34 -10.97 2.68 1.10
C GLN A 34 -9.67 1.89 1.29
N VAL A 35 -8.52 2.55 1.35
CA VAL A 35 -7.23 1.92 1.66
C VAL A 35 -7.29 1.23 3.03
N GLN A 36 -7.86 1.89 4.04
CA GLN A 36 -8.05 1.30 5.37
C GLN A 36 -8.91 0.02 5.34
N ARG A 37 -9.99 0.00 4.54
CA ARG A 37 -10.83 -1.20 4.37
C ARG A 37 -10.06 -2.35 3.73
N VAL A 38 -9.25 -2.09 2.71
CA VAL A 38 -8.37 -3.10 2.07
C VAL A 38 -7.37 -3.67 3.07
N LEU A 39 -6.70 -2.82 3.84
CA LEU A 39 -5.74 -3.25 4.86
C LEU A 39 -6.42 -4.09 5.95
N LYS A 40 -7.58 -3.66 6.45
CA LYS A 40 -8.35 -4.43 7.44
C LYS A 40 -8.76 -5.81 6.91
N ALA A 41 -9.20 -5.89 5.65
CA ALA A 41 -9.60 -7.14 5.01
C ALA A 41 -8.42 -8.09 4.75
N SER A 42 -7.19 -7.57 4.64
CA SER A 42 -6.00 -8.38 4.40
C SER A 42 -5.60 -9.27 5.58
N GLY A 43 -6.01 -8.91 6.80
CA GLY A 43 -5.58 -9.59 8.03
C GLY A 43 -4.12 -9.34 8.42
N LEU A 44 -3.37 -8.55 7.64
CA LEU A 44 -1.99 -8.17 7.97
C LEU A 44 -1.97 -7.20 9.16
N LYS A 45 -0.86 -7.23 9.90
CA LYS A 45 -0.60 -6.23 10.94
C LYS A 45 -0.31 -4.90 10.26
N TYR A 46 -1.04 -3.86 10.65
CA TYR A 46 -0.81 -2.50 10.15
C TYR A 46 -1.07 -1.44 11.22
N THR A 47 -0.43 -0.28 11.06
CA THR A 47 -0.62 0.91 11.90
C THR A 47 -0.73 2.14 11.01
N MET A 48 -1.87 2.83 11.07
CA MET A 48 -2.06 4.11 10.38
C MET A 48 -1.55 5.27 11.25
N HIS A 49 -0.98 6.28 10.61
CA HIS A 49 -0.56 7.52 11.25
C HIS A 49 -0.79 8.71 10.32
N SER A 50 -0.44 9.92 10.77
CA SER A 50 -0.72 11.17 10.06
C SER A 50 -0.11 11.27 8.66
N ALA A 51 0.96 10.52 8.39
CA ALA A 51 1.75 10.62 7.16
C ALA A 51 1.76 9.35 6.30
N GLY A 52 0.99 8.31 6.66
CA GLY A 52 1.05 7.05 5.95
C GLY A 52 0.50 5.87 6.75
N THR A 53 0.87 4.68 6.32
CA THR A 53 0.53 3.43 6.98
C THR A 53 1.71 2.48 6.93
N THR A 54 2.07 1.96 8.09
CA THR A 54 3.04 0.87 8.21
C THR A 54 2.31 -0.47 8.15
N VAL A 55 2.77 -1.39 7.30
CA VAL A 55 2.25 -2.76 7.15
C VAL A 55 3.40 -3.75 7.32
N GLU A 56 3.16 -4.84 8.04
CA GLU A 56 4.14 -5.88 8.33
C GLU A 56 3.64 -7.24 7.83
N GLY A 57 4.53 -8.06 7.26
CA GLY A 57 4.18 -9.38 6.73
C GLY A 57 5.25 -9.96 5.81
N SER A 58 4.88 -10.96 5.01
CA SER A 58 5.75 -11.44 3.94
C SER A 58 5.93 -10.36 2.86
N TRP A 59 7.07 -10.36 2.15
CA TRP A 59 7.28 -9.41 1.05
C TRP A 59 6.14 -9.43 0.03
N ILE A 60 5.71 -10.64 -0.34
CA ILE A 60 4.64 -10.84 -1.33
C ILE A 60 3.31 -10.31 -0.80
N ASP A 61 2.92 -10.61 0.44
CA ASP A 61 1.63 -10.17 0.97
C ASP A 61 1.57 -8.64 1.16
N VAL A 62 2.66 -8.05 1.66
CA VAL A 62 2.75 -6.59 1.88
C VAL A 62 2.69 -5.85 0.54
N MET A 63 3.48 -6.26 -0.45
CA MET A 63 3.43 -5.60 -1.77
C MET A 63 2.11 -5.85 -2.49
N THR A 64 1.51 -7.03 -2.30
CA THR A 64 0.18 -7.34 -2.85
C THR A 64 -0.91 -6.46 -2.24
N VAL A 65 -0.94 -6.26 -0.92
CA VAL A 65 -1.97 -5.43 -0.29
C VAL A 65 -1.82 -3.95 -0.68
N ILE A 66 -0.59 -3.46 -0.84
CA ILE A 66 -0.33 -2.10 -1.34
C ILE A 66 -0.83 -1.97 -2.79
N GLY A 67 -0.56 -2.96 -3.65
CA GLY A 67 -1.11 -2.99 -5.01
C GLY A 67 -2.65 -3.01 -5.05
N LYS A 68 -3.29 -3.79 -4.17
CA LYS A 68 -4.75 -3.80 -4.01
C LYS A 68 -5.29 -2.46 -3.52
N ALA A 69 -4.56 -1.76 -2.65
CA ALA A 69 -4.93 -0.42 -2.20
C ALA A 69 -4.96 0.58 -3.38
N HIS A 70 -3.98 0.51 -4.29
CA HIS A 70 -4.01 1.30 -5.54
C HIS A 70 -5.25 0.95 -6.38
N ALA A 71 -5.50 -0.34 -6.63
CA ALA A 71 -6.63 -0.79 -7.42
C ALA A 71 -7.98 -0.31 -6.85
N ALA A 72 -8.17 -0.41 -5.53
CA ALA A 72 -9.38 0.02 -4.86
C ALA A 72 -9.61 1.55 -4.93
N VAL A 73 -8.53 2.34 -5.03
CA VAL A 73 -8.63 3.79 -5.27
C VAL A 73 -8.97 4.08 -6.73
N HIS A 74 -8.43 3.32 -7.68
CA HIS A 74 -8.80 3.42 -9.10
C HIS A 74 -10.28 3.06 -9.36
N GLU A 75 -10.85 2.08 -8.65
CA GLU A 75 -12.28 1.73 -8.73
C GLU A 75 -13.22 2.90 -8.38
N ARG A 76 -12.70 3.93 -7.70
CA ARG A 76 -13.43 5.16 -7.36
C ARG A 76 -13.32 6.24 -8.45
N GLY A 77 -12.72 5.94 -9.59
CA GLY A 77 -12.56 6.88 -10.71
C GLY A 77 -11.30 7.75 -10.63
N VAL A 78 -10.43 7.53 -9.63
CA VAL A 78 -9.13 8.22 -9.57
C VAL A 78 -8.23 7.69 -10.68
N VAL A 79 -7.84 8.56 -11.61
CA VAL A 79 -7.04 8.14 -12.78
C VAL A 79 -5.57 7.91 -12.42
N ARG A 80 -5.03 8.62 -11.43
CA ARG A 80 -3.62 8.52 -11.03
C ARG A 80 -3.49 8.38 -9.52
N VAL A 81 -2.75 7.36 -9.09
CA VAL A 81 -2.33 7.18 -7.70
C VAL A 81 -0.81 7.22 -7.65
N GLN A 82 -0.25 8.07 -6.79
CA GLN A 82 1.17 8.09 -6.48
C GLN A 82 1.37 7.55 -5.07
N SER A 83 2.31 6.64 -4.88
CA SER A 83 2.74 6.24 -3.55
C SER A 83 4.21 6.53 -3.34
N SER A 84 4.56 6.90 -2.12
CA SER A 84 5.94 6.88 -1.62
C SER A 84 6.04 5.82 -0.54
N MET A 85 7.17 5.09 -0.49
CA MET A 85 7.33 4.04 0.51
C MET A 85 8.77 3.90 0.98
N ARG A 86 8.93 3.52 2.24
CA ARG A 86 10.18 2.99 2.80
C ARG A 86 9.90 1.56 3.24
N VAL A 87 10.71 0.61 2.75
CA VAL A 87 10.59 -0.80 3.09
C VAL A 87 11.91 -1.30 3.68
N GLY A 88 11.81 -2.04 4.78
CA GLY A 88 12.94 -2.71 5.42
C GLY A 88 12.70 -4.22 5.51
N THR A 89 13.81 -4.96 5.51
CA THR A 89 13.83 -6.43 5.63
C THR A 89 14.97 -6.82 6.58
N ARG A 90 14.84 -7.94 7.28
CA ARG A 90 15.86 -8.53 8.15
C ARG A 90 15.66 -10.04 8.28
#